data_AF-A0A8C6XVN4-F1
#
_entry.id   AF-A0A8C6XVN4-F1
#
_cell.length_a   1.000
_cell.length_b   1.000
_cell.length_c   1.000
_cell.angle_alpha   90.00
_cell.angle_beta   90.00
_cell.angle_gamma   90.00
#
_symmetry.space_group_name_H-M   'P 1'
#
loop_
_entity.id
_entity.type
_entity.pdbx_description
1 polymer ?
#
loop_
_entity_poly.entity_id
_entity_poly.type
_entity_poly.pdbx_seq_one_letter_code
_entity_poly.pdbx_strand_id
1 'polypeptide(L)'
;SDCSFSVNMMFFTNVSSQHCDQLHSRLQEDNKGNLELLGSHMRATIPLECIGDIMDFSPLHEENVMSMNEASHEEDAKIAIQEMLQQTDLIFKQGHAELFWDETSLRNFHTGLDQQIKRLETCQSAAFGAGTSPRAQKLQLTRLRVKRYFQGLNDFLKDKQYSSCAWEIELKSKIKQWGLKKKSKDQNPQKKSF
;
A
#
# COMPACT_ATOMS: atom_id res chain seq x y z
N SER A 1 -47.77 -23.50 14.24
CA SER A 1 -47.20 -22.24 14.73
C SER A 1 -47.03 -22.46 16.22
N ASP A 2 -45.83 -22.61 16.77
CA ASP A 2 -44.75 -21.62 16.69
C ASP A 2 -43.35 -22.26 16.76
N CYS A 3 -42.43 -21.71 15.97
CA CYS A 3 -41.02 -22.09 15.92
C CYS A 3 -40.24 -21.38 17.03
N SER A 4 -39.61 -22.17 17.88
CA SER A 4 -38.51 -21.75 18.75
C SER A 4 -37.26 -21.51 17.91
N PHE A 5 -36.69 -20.29 17.96
CA PHE A 5 -35.32 -20.03 17.53
C PHE A 5 -34.64 -19.15 18.58
N SER A 6 -33.92 -19.79 19.49
CA SER A 6 -32.88 -19.14 20.28
C SER A 6 -31.73 -18.76 19.34
N VAL A 7 -31.61 -17.47 19.02
CA VAL A 7 -30.44 -16.95 18.32
C VAL A 7 -29.28 -16.91 19.31
N ASN A 8 -28.34 -17.83 19.11
CA ASN A 8 -27.06 -17.90 19.80
C ASN A 8 -26.28 -16.59 19.60
N MET A 9 -26.30 -15.72 20.61
CA MET A 9 -25.41 -14.56 20.69
C MET A 9 -24.09 -15.02 21.33
N MET A 10 -23.25 -15.72 20.55
CA MET A 10 -21.90 -16.10 20.98
C MET A 10 -20.85 -15.23 20.29
N PHE A 11 -20.42 -14.20 21.02
CA PHE A 11 -19.13 -13.52 21.05
C PHE A 11 -18.19 -13.63 19.83
N PHE A 12 -18.26 -12.67 18.91
CA PHE A 12 -17.14 -12.33 18.03
C PHE A 12 -16.25 -11.20 18.57
N THR A 13 -16.25 -10.92 19.88
CA THR A 13 -15.51 -9.76 20.42
C THR A 13 -14.08 -10.06 20.82
N ASN A 14 -13.61 -11.32 20.82
CA ASN A 14 -12.27 -11.66 21.30
C ASN A 14 -11.29 -12.20 20.25
N VAL A 15 -11.68 -12.28 18.97
CA VAL A 15 -10.72 -12.58 17.88
C VAL A 15 -9.93 -11.31 17.48
N SER A 16 -10.33 -10.12 17.93
CA SER A 16 -9.90 -8.85 17.31
C SER A 16 -8.61 -8.24 17.87
N SER A 17 -8.23 -8.37 19.15
CA SER A 17 -7.04 -7.64 19.65
C SER A 17 -5.70 -8.33 19.38
N GLN A 18 -5.63 -9.66 19.53
CA GLN A 18 -4.37 -10.42 19.43
C GLN A 18 -3.76 -10.40 18.02
N HIS A 19 -4.59 -10.19 16.99
CA HIS A 19 -4.13 -10.05 15.60
C HIS A 19 -3.61 -8.64 15.27
N CYS A 20 -4.02 -7.60 16.01
CA CYS A 20 -3.66 -6.22 15.72
C CYS A 20 -2.32 -5.81 16.32
N ASP A 21 -1.88 -6.45 17.42
CA ASP A 21 -0.54 -6.26 17.98
C ASP A 21 0.57 -6.64 16.98
N GLN A 22 0.26 -7.57 16.07
CA GLN A 22 1.16 -8.02 14.99
C GLN A 22 0.87 -7.37 13.64
N LEU A 23 0.00 -6.37 13.57
CA LEU A 23 -0.44 -5.78 12.30
C LEU A 23 0.77 -5.30 11.49
N HIS A 24 1.72 -4.63 12.13
CA HIS A 24 2.88 -4.08 11.44
C HIS A 24 3.75 -5.17 10.77
N SER A 25 4.15 -6.20 11.53
CA SER A 25 4.99 -7.28 11.02
C SER A 25 4.29 -8.08 9.93
N ARG A 26 2.98 -8.27 10.06
CA ARG A 26 2.19 -8.97 9.05
C ARG A 26 2.06 -8.18 7.75
N LEU A 27 1.79 -6.87 7.82
CA LEU A 27 1.78 -6.01 6.63
C LEU A 27 3.16 -5.99 5.94
N GLN A 28 4.25 -6.06 6.70
CA GLN A 28 5.59 -6.15 6.12
C GLN A 28 5.83 -7.46 5.38
N GLU A 29 5.38 -8.59 5.94
CA GLU A 29 5.51 -9.90 5.27
C GLU A 29 4.65 -9.97 4.01
N ASP A 30 3.41 -9.50 4.08
CA ASP A 30 2.51 -9.46 2.92
C ASP A 30 3.07 -8.53 1.82
N ASN A 31 3.61 -7.38 2.20
CA ASN A 31 4.27 -6.48 1.26
C ASN A 31 5.49 -7.13 0.62
N LYS A 32 6.30 -7.88 1.37
CA LYS A 32 7.44 -8.61 0.82
C LYS A 32 6.98 -9.63 -0.23
N GLY A 33 5.97 -10.44 0.07
CA GLY A 33 5.41 -11.39 -0.89
C GLY A 33 4.86 -10.71 -2.14
N ASN A 34 4.13 -9.61 -1.98
CA ASN A 34 3.63 -8.81 -3.09
C ASN A 34 4.76 -8.23 -3.96
N LEU A 35 5.85 -7.76 -3.33
CA LEU A 35 7.02 -7.23 -4.03
C LEU A 35 7.79 -8.31 -4.80
N GLU A 36 7.89 -9.52 -4.25
CA GLU A 36 8.48 -10.67 -4.93
C GLU A 36 7.66 -11.07 -6.17
N LEU A 37 6.32 -11.05 -6.05
CA LEU A 37 5.40 -11.29 -7.16
C LEU A 37 5.53 -10.23 -8.26
N LEU A 38 5.65 -8.95 -7.89
CA LEU A 38 5.81 -7.87 -8.87
C LEU A 38 7.20 -7.92 -9.52
N GLY A 39 8.24 -8.20 -8.74
CA GLY A 39 9.64 -8.11 -9.15
C GLY A 39 10.09 -9.23 -10.11
N SER A 40 9.42 -10.38 -10.12
CA SER A 40 9.79 -11.53 -10.98
C SER A 40 9.73 -11.22 -12.48
N HIS A 41 8.91 -10.24 -12.89
CA HIS A 41 8.73 -9.82 -14.28
C HIS A 41 9.41 -8.49 -14.64
N MET A 42 10.12 -7.87 -13.68
CA MET A 42 10.81 -6.60 -13.94
C MET A 42 12.21 -6.81 -14.49
N ARG A 43 12.61 -5.93 -15.43
CA ARG A 43 14.00 -5.84 -15.85
C ARG A 43 14.87 -5.36 -14.69
N ALA A 44 16.06 -5.95 -14.58
CA ALA A 44 17.05 -5.57 -13.57
C ALA A 44 17.41 -4.08 -13.68
N THR A 45 17.56 -3.59 -14.92
CA THR A 45 17.90 -2.19 -15.24
C THR A 45 16.81 -1.53 -16.08
N ILE A 46 16.61 -0.23 -15.87
CA ILE A 46 15.72 0.57 -16.72
C ILE A 46 16.45 0.85 -18.04
N PRO A 47 15.85 0.56 -19.20
CA PRO A 47 16.45 0.87 -20.51
C PRO A 47 16.74 2.37 -20.69
N LEU A 48 17.77 2.69 -21.48
CA LEU A 48 18.12 4.08 -21.78
C LEU A 48 16.96 4.83 -22.46
N GLU A 49 16.14 4.13 -23.27
CA GLU A 49 14.96 4.72 -23.89
C GLU A 49 13.92 5.24 -22.88
N CYS A 50 13.94 4.76 -21.63
CA CYS A 50 13.00 5.17 -20.59
C CYS A 50 13.49 6.39 -19.78
N ILE A 51 14.69 6.93 -20.04
CA ILE A 51 15.23 8.06 -19.28
C ILE A 51 14.35 9.32 -19.38
N GLY A 52 13.74 9.56 -20.54
CA GLY A 52 12.78 10.67 -20.72
C GLY A 52 11.60 10.56 -19.76
N ASP A 53 11.01 9.37 -19.67
CA ASP A 53 9.89 9.09 -18.78
C ASP A 53 10.26 9.21 -17.29
N ILE A 54 11.52 8.94 -16.92
CA ILE A 54 12.01 9.16 -15.55
C ILE A 54 12.00 10.64 -15.21
N MET A 55 12.45 11.50 -16.12
CA MET A 55 12.51 12.95 -15.90
C MET A 55 11.10 13.54 -15.78
N ASP A 56 10.14 13.05 -16.56
CA ASP A 56 8.74 13.46 -16.48
C ASP A 56 8.06 12.96 -15.19
N PHE A 57 8.53 11.83 -14.64
CA PHE A 57 8.01 11.25 -13.40
C PHE A 57 8.60 11.86 -12.13
N SER A 58 9.87 12.29 -12.16
CA SER A 58 10.61 12.82 -11.00
C SER A 58 9.85 13.92 -10.22
N PRO A 59 9.16 14.88 -10.88
CA PRO A 59 8.36 15.89 -10.19
C PRO A 59 7.22 15.32 -9.34
N LEU A 60 6.58 14.23 -9.80
CA LEU A 60 5.52 13.55 -9.05
C LEU A 60 6.05 12.86 -7.79
N HIS A 61 7.35 12.51 -7.77
CA HIS A 61 8.00 11.87 -6.64
C HIS A 61 8.47 12.89 -5.59
N GLU A 62 9.04 14.02 -6.00
CA GLU A 62 9.53 15.06 -5.07
C GLU A 62 8.42 15.78 -4.31
N GLU A 63 7.26 16.03 -4.95
CA GLU A 63 6.14 16.74 -4.30
C GLU A 63 5.32 15.85 -3.34
N ASN A 64 5.39 14.52 -3.50
CA ASN A 64 4.43 13.59 -2.90
C ASN A 64 5.04 12.45 -2.07
N VAL A 65 6.31 12.53 -1.69
CA VAL A 65 6.75 11.76 -0.52
C VAL A 65 5.96 12.33 0.64
N MET A 66 4.79 11.74 0.92
CA MET A 66 4.16 11.85 2.22
C MET A 66 5.29 11.56 3.19
N SER A 67 5.76 12.62 3.84
CA SER A 67 6.59 12.47 5.00
C SER A 67 5.74 11.61 5.93
N MET A 68 6.01 10.31 5.99
CA MET A 68 5.37 9.45 6.99
C MET A 68 5.71 9.95 8.40
N ASN A 69 6.67 10.88 8.53
CA ASN A 69 6.93 11.64 9.75
C ASN A 69 5.83 12.68 10.06
N GLU A 70 5.00 13.10 9.10
CA GLU A 70 3.82 13.94 9.32
C GLU A 70 2.58 13.14 9.76
N ALA A 71 2.58 11.82 9.59
CA ALA A 71 1.58 10.95 10.21
C ALA A 71 1.86 10.86 11.72
N SER A 72 1.53 11.93 12.43
CA SER A 72 1.81 12.09 13.85
C SER A 72 1.04 11.10 14.73
N HIS A 73 0.06 10.38 14.15
CA HIS A 73 -0.74 9.36 14.83
C HIS A 73 -0.81 8.06 14.03
N GLU A 74 -0.80 6.94 14.74
CA GLU A 74 -0.93 5.58 14.19
C GLU A 74 -2.16 5.42 13.28
N GLU A 75 -3.27 6.08 13.61
CA GLU A 75 -4.50 6.07 12.82
C GLU A 75 -4.32 6.75 11.45
N ASP A 76 -3.57 7.85 11.39
CA ASP A 76 -3.26 8.54 10.13
C ASP A 76 -2.44 7.61 9.21
N ALA A 77 -1.48 6.88 9.78
CA ALA A 77 -0.67 5.91 9.06
C ALA A 77 -1.50 4.71 8.56
N LYS A 78 -2.41 4.17 9.38
CA LYS A 78 -3.31 3.07 8.97
C LYS A 78 -4.21 3.49 7.79
N ILE A 79 -4.81 4.68 7.86
CA ILE A 79 -5.63 5.23 6.76
C ILE A 79 -4.81 5.44 5.49
N ALA A 80 -3.60 6.00 5.64
CA ALA A 80 -2.72 6.22 4.50
C ALA A 80 -2.35 4.90 3.82
N ILE A 81 -1.97 3.88 4.59
CA ILE A 81 -1.64 2.54 4.07
C ILE A 81 -2.87 1.89 3.41
N GLN A 82 -4.04 1.93 4.05
CA GLN A 82 -5.26 1.38 3.47
C GLN A 82 -5.58 2.02 2.12
N GLU A 83 -5.52 3.36 2.04
CA GLU A 83 -5.78 4.08 0.80
C GLU A 83 -4.69 3.78 -0.25
N MET A 84 -3.42 3.66 0.15
CA MET A 84 -2.34 3.27 -0.77
C MET A 84 -2.57 1.90 -1.39
N LEU A 85 -2.99 0.90 -0.60
CA LEU A 85 -3.29 -0.44 -1.08
C LEU A 85 -4.47 -0.41 -2.06
N GLN A 86 -5.53 0.33 -1.73
CA GLN A 86 -6.70 0.50 -2.60
C GLN A 86 -6.33 1.17 -3.93
N GLN A 87 -5.54 2.25 -3.89
CA GLN A 87 -5.14 2.94 -5.10
C GLN A 87 -4.16 2.11 -5.95
N THR A 88 -3.28 1.32 -5.34
CA THR A 88 -2.44 0.38 -6.10
C THR A 88 -3.29 -0.68 -6.79
N ASP A 89 -4.24 -1.28 -6.07
CA ASP A 89 -5.16 -2.27 -6.66
C ASP A 89 -5.92 -1.70 -7.88
N LEU A 90 -6.36 -0.44 -7.80
CA LEU A 90 -7.02 0.26 -8.90
C LEU A 90 -6.10 0.45 -10.12
N ILE A 91 -4.84 0.84 -9.92
CA ILE A 91 -3.88 0.99 -11.03
C ILE A 91 -3.68 -0.35 -11.75
N PHE A 92 -3.47 -1.43 -11.00
CA PHE A 92 -3.27 -2.75 -11.59
C PHE A 92 -4.51 -3.28 -12.31
N LYS A 93 -5.72 -2.92 -11.85
CA LYS A 93 -6.97 -3.25 -12.55
C LYS A 93 -7.20 -2.45 -13.82
N GLN A 94 -6.67 -1.22 -13.91
CA GLN A 94 -6.94 -0.30 -15.02
C GLN A 94 -5.82 -0.23 -16.05
N GLY A 95 -4.57 -0.51 -15.67
CA GLY A 95 -3.40 -0.09 -16.43
C GLY A 95 -2.84 -1.07 -17.46
N HIS A 96 -3.61 -2.07 -17.88
CA HIS A 96 -3.10 -3.14 -18.74
C HIS A 96 -2.01 -4.00 -18.09
N ALA A 97 -2.11 -4.24 -16.78
CA ALA A 97 -1.16 -5.07 -16.05
C ALA A 97 -1.07 -6.49 -16.64
N GLU A 98 -2.13 -6.98 -17.27
CA GLU A 98 -2.16 -8.25 -18.01
C GLU A 98 -1.13 -8.37 -19.15
N LEU A 99 -0.57 -7.24 -19.61
CA LEU A 99 0.52 -7.25 -20.60
C LEU A 99 1.88 -7.62 -20.00
N PHE A 100 2.03 -7.52 -18.67
CA PHE A 100 3.31 -7.65 -17.98
C PHE A 100 3.34 -8.80 -16.98
N TRP A 101 2.19 -9.17 -16.41
CA TRP A 101 2.05 -10.30 -15.48
C TRP A 101 0.97 -11.26 -15.95
N ASP A 102 1.16 -12.55 -15.67
CA ASP A 102 0.15 -13.56 -15.96
C ASP A 102 -1.07 -13.42 -15.03
N GLU A 103 -2.20 -13.95 -15.48
CA GLU A 103 -3.48 -13.87 -14.77
C GLU A 103 -3.41 -14.43 -13.34
N THR A 104 -2.61 -15.48 -13.11
CA THR A 104 -2.48 -16.10 -11.77
C THR A 104 -1.72 -15.18 -10.83
N SER A 105 -0.61 -14.61 -11.29
CA SER A 105 0.16 -13.62 -10.53
C SER A 105 -0.67 -12.39 -10.17
N LEU A 106 -1.43 -11.84 -11.13
CA LEU A 106 -2.33 -10.71 -10.87
C LEU A 106 -3.44 -11.08 -9.88
N ARG A 107 -4.09 -12.22 -10.05
CA ARG A 107 -5.13 -12.69 -9.11
C ARG A 107 -4.59 -12.82 -7.69
N ASN A 108 -3.40 -13.39 -7.54
CA ASN A 108 -2.75 -13.56 -6.24
C ASN A 108 -2.39 -12.21 -5.63
N PHE A 109 -1.87 -11.28 -6.44
CA PHE A 109 -1.56 -9.92 -6.01
C PHE A 109 -2.81 -9.18 -5.51
N HIS A 110 -3.89 -9.15 -6.29
CA HIS A 110 -5.17 -8.55 -5.89
C HIS A 110 -5.72 -9.19 -4.61
N THR A 111 -5.65 -10.52 -4.51
CA THR A 111 -6.08 -11.25 -3.30
C THR A 111 -5.24 -10.86 -2.09
N GLY A 112 -3.91 -10.71 -2.25
CA GLY A 112 -3.02 -10.28 -1.19
C GLY A 112 -3.32 -8.85 -0.72
N LEU A 113 -3.54 -7.92 -1.64
CA LEU A 113 -3.96 -6.55 -1.30
C LEU A 113 -5.29 -6.52 -0.54
N ASP A 114 -6.30 -7.26 -1.02
CA ASP A 114 -7.61 -7.37 -0.36
C ASP A 114 -7.49 -7.90 1.07
N GLN A 115 -6.63 -8.89 1.30
CA GLN A 115 -6.38 -9.45 2.63
C GLN A 115 -5.71 -8.42 3.56
N GLN A 116 -4.75 -7.64 3.06
CA GLN A 116 -4.12 -6.56 3.82
C GLN A 116 -5.12 -5.46 4.19
N ILE A 117 -5.97 -5.04 3.25
CA ILE A 117 -7.02 -4.03 3.46
C ILE A 117 -8.01 -4.50 4.55
N LYS A 118 -8.53 -5.73 4.42
CA LYS A 118 -9.45 -6.30 5.42
C LYS A 118 -8.83 -6.35 6.80
N ARG A 119 -7.54 -6.71 6.89
CA ARG A 119 -6.82 -6.73 8.17
C ARG A 119 -6.70 -5.34 8.80
N LEU A 120 -6.40 -4.32 8.00
CA LEU A 120 -6.37 -2.93 8.45
C LEU A 120 -7.74 -2.49 8.98
N GLU A 121 -8.82 -2.79 8.26
CA GLU A 121 -10.19 -2.49 8.65
C GLU A 121 -10.58 -3.17 9.97
N THR A 122 -10.20 -4.43 10.16
CA THR A 122 -10.46 -5.15 11.43
C THR A 122 -9.68 -4.59 12.62
N CYS A 123 -8.54 -3.95 12.37
CA CYS A 123 -7.67 -3.35 13.39
C CYS A 123 -7.89 -1.85 13.58
N GLN A 124 -8.87 -1.30 12.87
CA GLN A 124 -9.26 0.09 12.97
C GLN A 124 -10.23 0.28 14.12
N SER A 125 -9.98 1.29 14.95
CA SER A 125 -10.93 1.67 16.00
C SER A 125 -12.21 2.24 15.36
N ALA A 126 -13.37 2.04 15.99
CA ALA A 126 -14.69 2.55 15.53
C ALA A 126 -14.80 4.09 15.48
N ALA A 127 -13.67 4.81 15.56
CA ALA A 127 -13.55 6.26 15.38
C ALA A 127 -14.03 6.76 13.99
N PHE A 128 -14.37 5.83 13.08
CA PHE A 128 -15.09 6.08 11.82
C PHE A 128 -16.58 6.40 11.97
N GLY A 129 -17.11 6.53 13.20
CA GLY A 129 -18.46 7.04 13.42
C GLY A 129 -18.67 8.35 12.66
N ALA A 130 -19.71 8.38 11.82
CA ALA A 130 -20.07 9.44 10.88
C ALA A 130 -20.26 10.82 11.54
N GLY A 131 -19.16 11.43 11.98
CA GLY A 131 -19.16 12.68 12.72
C GLY A 131 -18.19 13.68 12.12
N THR A 132 -18.55 14.95 12.19
CA THR A 132 -17.77 16.12 11.72
C THR A 132 -16.57 16.44 12.62
N SER A 133 -16.07 15.48 13.41
CA SER A 133 -15.00 15.73 14.37
C SER A 133 -13.71 16.18 13.66
N PRO A 134 -12.90 17.06 14.29
CA PRO A 134 -11.59 17.44 13.74
C PRO A 134 -10.70 16.23 13.40
N ARG A 135 -10.81 15.15 14.18
CA ARG A 135 -10.11 13.88 13.93
C ARG A 135 -10.57 13.21 12.64
N ALA A 136 -11.87 13.07 12.43
CA ALA A 136 -12.42 12.48 11.20
C ALA A 136 -12.05 13.30 9.97
N GLN A 137 -12.08 14.64 10.07
CA GLN A 137 -11.62 15.53 9.00
C GLN A 137 -10.14 15.32 8.66
N LYS A 138 -9.26 15.19 9.68
CA LYS A 138 -7.83 14.90 9.47
C LYS A 138 -7.62 13.58 8.71
N LEU A 139 -8.31 12.51 9.10
CA LEU A 139 -8.21 11.22 8.43
C LEU A 139 -8.67 11.30 6.96
N GLN A 140 -9.74 12.07 6.69
CA GLN A 140 -10.19 12.32 5.31
C GLN A 140 -9.17 13.12 4.50
N LEU A 141 -8.53 14.13 5.09
CA LEU A 141 -7.46 14.88 4.43
C LEU A 141 -6.26 13.98 4.09
N THR A 142 -5.87 13.09 5.00
CA THR A 142 -4.83 12.08 4.74
C THR A 142 -5.21 11.21 3.54
N ARG A 143 -6.44 10.70 3.51
CA ARG A 143 -6.96 9.92 2.39
C ARG A 143 -6.92 10.69 1.07
N LEU A 144 -7.38 11.94 1.06
CA LEU A 144 -7.39 12.80 -0.13
C LEU A 144 -5.98 13.08 -0.66
N ARG A 145 -4.99 13.25 0.22
CA ARG A 145 -3.58 13.41 -0.17
C ARG A 145 -3.06 12.17 -0.91
N VAL A 146 -3.32 10.98 -0.37
CA VAL A 146 -2.95 9.71 -1.04
C VAL A 146 -3.63 9.61 -2.40
N LYS A 147 -4.94 9.86 -2.47
CA LYS A 147 -5.69 9.84 -3.74
C LYS A 147 -5.10 10.80 -4.78
N ARG A 148 -4.76 12.03 -4.38
CA ARG A 148 -4.15 13.02 -5.29
C ARG A 148 -2.82 12.52 -5.85
N TYR A 149 -1.99 11.91 -5.02
CA TYR A 149 -0.73 11.30 -5.47
C TYR A 149 -0.99 10.21 -6.52
N PHE A 150 -1.87 9.26 -6.23
CA PHE A 150 -2.20 8.18 -7.17
C PHE A 150 -2.94 8.66 -8.41
N GLN A 151 -3.68 9.76 -8.33
CA GLN A 151 -4.26 10.41 -9.50
C GLN A 151 -3.15 10.90 -10.43
N GLY A 152 -2.15 11.60 -9.92
CA GLY A 152 -0.99 12.03 -10.72
C GLY A 152 -0.23 10.87 -11.34
N LEU A 153 -0.09 9.75 -10.61
CA LEU A 153 0.49 8.52 -11.18
C LEU A 153 -0.35 7.95 -12.32
N ASN A 154 -1.67 7.85 -12.14
CA ASN A 154 -2.57 7.34 -13.16
C ASN A 154 -2.57 8.23 -14.40
N ASP A 155 -2.52 9.55 -14.22
CA ASP A 155 -2.46 10.52 -15.31
C ASP A 155 -1.13 10.39 -16.08
N PHE A 156 0.00 10.20 -15.38
CA PHE A 156 1.29 9.89 -16.00
C PHE A 156 1.24 8.59 -16.82
N LEU A 157 0.71 7.51 -16.25
CA LEU A 157 0.59 6.23 -16.96
C LEU A 157 -0.27 6.37 -18.21
N LYS A 158 -1.38 7.11 -18.14
CA LYS A 158 -2.25 7.38 -19.29
C LYS A 158 -1.58 8.22 -20.37
N ASP A 159 -0.87 9.27 -19.99
CA ASP A 159 -0.11 10.13 -20.91
C ASP A 159 0.95 9.31 -21.67
N LYS A 160 1.62 8.40 -20.97
CA LYS A 160 2.57 7.45 -21.54
C LYS A 160 1.93 6.22 -22.18
N GLN A 161 0.59 6.19 -22.30
CA GLN A 161 -0.18 5.09 -22.90
C GLN A 161 0.17 3.72 -22.30
N TYR A 162 0.46 3.67 -21.00
CA TYR A 162 0.87 2.45 -20.29
C TYR A 162 2.07 1.76 -20.95
N SER A 163 3.03 2.55 -21.45
CA SER A 163 4.27 2.03 -22.02
C SER A 163 5.02 1.14 -21.01
N SER A 164 5.83 0.21 -21.53
CA SER A 164 6.69 -0.62 -20.68
C SER A 164 7.63 0.21 -19.80
N CYS A 165 8.09 1.36 -20.29
CA CYS A 165 8.92 2.29 -19.54
C CYS A 165 8.15 2.91 -18.37
N ALA A 166 6.94 3.41 -18.60
CA ALA A 166 6.11 4.01 -17.57
C ALA A 166 5.77 2.99 -16.46
N TRP A 167 5.45 1.76 -16.85
CA TRP A 167 5.22 0.66 -15.92
C TRP A 167 6.46 0.30 -15.10
N GLU A 168 7.62 0.12 -15.73
CA GLU A 168 8.86 -0.18 -15.00
C GLU A 168 9.22 0.92 -14.00
N ILE A 169 9.00 2.19 -14.34
CA ILE A 169 9.25 3.34 -13.47
C ILE A 169 8.29 3.33 -12.28
N GLU A 170 6.99 3.18 -12.53
CA GLU A 170 5.98 3.15 -11.48
C GLU A 170 6.24 2.00 -10.51
N LEU A 171 6.44 0.81 -11.04
CA LEU A 171 6.73 -0.41 -10.30
C LEU A 171 8.00 -0.31 -9.45
N LYS A 172 9.11 0.16 -10.02
CA LYS A 172 10.35 0.36 -9.26
C LYS A 172 10.17 1.44 -8.19
N SER A 173 9.37 2.47 -8.46
CA SER A 173 8.98 3.46 -7.44
C SER A 173 8.16 2.83 -6.31
N LYS A 174 7.17 1.98 -6.61
CA LYS A 174 6.39 1.24 -5.59
C LYS A 174 7.25 0.26 -4.79
N ILE A 175 8.14 -0.50 -5.46
CA ILE A 175 9.09 -1.38 -4.79
C ILE A 175 9.98 -0.58 -3.85
N LYS A 176 10.51 0.56 -4.28
CA LYS A 176 11.31 1.43 -3.43
C LYS A 176 10.47 1.96 -2.27
N GLN A 177 9.25 2.44 -2.51
CA GLN A 177 8.38 2.97 -1.47
C GLN A 177 8.00 1.93 -0.40
N TRP A 178 7.62 0.72 -0.81
CA TRP A 178 7.25 -0.38 0.11
C TRP A 178 8.46 -1.11 0.70
N GLY A 179 9.58 -1.15 -0.04
CA GLY A 179 10.85 -1.75 0.37
C GLY A 179 11.73 -0.85 1.26
N LEU A 180 11.45 0.46 1.34
CA LEU A 180 12.08 1.40 2.27
C LEU A 180 11.56 1.24 3.72
N LYS A 181 11.72 0.03 4.25
CA LYS A 181 11.92 -0.21 5.68
C LYS A 181 13.10 -1.15 5.95
N LYS A 182 14.12 -1.15 5.08
CA LYS A 182 15.42 -1.76 5.37
C LYS A 182 16.53 -0.70 5.40
N LYS A 183 16.68 -0.06 6.58
CA LYS A 183 17.96 0.29 7.24
C LYS A 183 17.71 1.10 8.52
N SER A 184 17.37 0.41 9.60
CA SER A 184 17.48 0.86 10.99
C SER A 184 17.29 -0.42 11.84
N LYS A 185 18.26 -1.03 12.52
CA LYS A 185 19.65 -0.77 12.84
C LYS A 185 20.35 -2.13 12.84
N ASP A 186 21.38 -2.30 12.03
CA ASP A 186 22.46 -3.25 12.31
C ASP A 186 23.76 -2.45 12.24
N GLN A 187 24.00 -1.66 13.29
CA GLN A 187 25.36 -1.23 13.63
C GLN A 187 25.83 -2.13 14.76
N ASN A 188 26.43 -3.23 14.32
CA ASN A 188 27.29 -4.14 15.06
C ASN A 188 28.18 -3.42 16.09
N PRO A 189 27.99 -3.64 17.41
CA PRO A 189 28.89 -3.13 18.43
C PRO A 189 29.98 -4.18 18.68
N GLN A 190 30.93 -4.35 17.76
CA GLN A 190 32.23 -4.97 18.08
C GLN A 190 33.27 -4.81 16.96
N LYS A 191 34.49 -4.41 17.38
CA LYS A 191 35.74 -4.09 16.65
C LYS A 191 35.78 -2.63 16.17
N LYS A 192 36.62 -1.75 16.73
CA LYS A 192 38.06 -1.93 16.94
C LYS A 192 38.57 -1.21 18.20
N SER A 193 39.47 -1.90 18.88
CA SER A 193 40.48 -1.39 19.81
C SER A 193 41.32 -0.27 19.21
N PHE A 194 41.55 0.78 20.00
CA PHE A 194 42.88 1.19 20.47
C PHE A 194 42.72 1.81 21.85
#